data_AF-A0A412XPF0-F1
#
_entry.id   AF-A0A412XPF0-F1
#
_cell.length_a   1.000
_cell.length_b   1.000
_cell.length_c   1.000
_cell.angle_alpha   90.00
_cell.angle_beta   90.00
_cell.angle_gamma   90.00
#
_symmetry.space_group_name_H-M   'P 1'
#
loop_
_entity.id
_entity.type
_entity.pdbx_description
1 polymer ?
#
loop_
_entity_poly.entity_id
_entity_poly.type
_entity_poly.pdbx_seq_one_letter_code
_entity_poly.pdbx_strand_id
1 'polypeptide(L)'
;MKEDLKIKEPIKIRVKHLTNGSKSIYLDIYMEGKRKYEFLKLYIIPESSKSDKTRNSETLKLANAIKAQRIIELQNQSHGFKFNKTSNIKLIDYIQAIAGKKSEGKVRRTTLHAVICHLKRYDPNNIQLIRINKEYILGFLNYLKIAKQAHSKKEKSLHANTQVYYYKMLRYCINYAVAEELLSANPMDKIQNEEKPHRNHTEREYLTMDELKKLAQTPFYNELVRKAFLFSCFCGLRHSDIIALTWRDIEADENGNSWLHIIQKKTKEAISLPLSKEAVKHLPRQEDAKENDKIFKKLITLGRTNEILHRWAEQAGIKKHITFHTARHTHATMLLTLGVDLYTVSKLLGHTNIQTTQVYAKLVDESKKKAIDLIPNIT
;
A
#
# COMPACT_ATOMS: atom_id res chain seq x y z
N MET A 1 47.01 37.07 20.65
CA MET A 1 46.06 36.89 21.76
C MET A 1 44.84 36.18 21.22
N LYS A 2 44.62 34.91 21.60
CA LYS A 2 43.37 34.19 21.27
C LYS A 2 42.33 34.63 22.30
N GLU A 3 41.35 35.42 21.89
CA GLU A 3 40.16 35.66 22.72
C GLU A 3 39.34 34.37 22.75
N ASP A 4 39.32 33.71 23.90
CA ASP A 4 38.37 32.64 24.19
C ASP A 4 36.95 33.23 24.15
N LEU A 5 36.25 33.02 23.03
CA LEU A 5 34.81 33.21 22.90
C LEU A 5 34.10 32.30 23.91
N LYS A 6 33.92 32.77 25.15
CA LYS A 6 33.03 32.13 26.13
C LYS A 6 31.61 32.15 25.57
N ILE A 7 31.18 31.02 25.02
CA ILE A 7 29.82 30.75 24.56
C ILE A 7 28.87 31.14 25.72
N LYS A 8 28.03 32.16 25.51
CA LYS A 8 27.02 32.57 26.48
C LYS A 8 25.98 31.45 26.59
N GLU A 9 26.07 30.63 27.63
CA GLU A 9 25.03 29.62 27.91
C GLU A 9 23.71 30.32 28.28
N PRO A 10 22.59 30.04 27.57
CA PRO A 10 21.29 30.72 27.78
C PRO A 10 20.57 30.29 29.07
N ILE A 11 20.97 29.16 29.67
CA ILE A 11 20.42 28.65 30.92
C ILE A 11 21.56 28.31 31.88
N LYS A 12 21.45 28.75 33.14
CA LYS A 12 22.39 28.37 34.21
C LYS A 12 21.67 27.72 35.38
N ILE A 13 22.30 26.72 35.98
CA ILE A 13 21.84 26.16 37.25
C ILE A 13 22.35 27.06 38.38
N ARG A 14 21.44 27.47 39.28
CA ARG A 14 21.77 28.21 40.49
C ARG A 14 21.11 27.56 41.70
N VAL A 15 21.60 27.94 42.88
CA VAL A 15 21.13 27.42 44.16
C VAL A 15 20.65 28.54 45.07
N LYS A 16 19.50 28.34 45.73
CA LYS A 16 18.96 29.22 46.75
C LYS A 16 19.05 28.53 48.12
N HIS A 17 19.65 29.19 49.10
CA HIS A 17 19.77 28.67 50.46
C HIS A 17 18.41 28.76 51.17
N LEU A 18 18.01 27.68 51.82
CA LEU A 18 16.80 27.60 52.63
C LEU A 18 17.14 27.73 54.12
N THR A 19 16.14 28.10 54.92
CA THR A 19 16.25 28.26 56.37
C THR A 19 16.63 26.98 57.10
N ASN A 20 16.43 25.81 56.49
CA ASN A 20 16.76 24.49 57.03
C ASN A 20 18.18 23.99 56.63
N GLY A 21 19.04 24.85 56.08
CA GLY A 21 20.40 24.49 55.64
C GLY A 21 20.49 23.74 54.31
N SER A 22 19.36 23.36 53.71
CA SER A 22 19.32 22.76 52.37
C SER A 22 19.41 23.81 51.26
N LYS A 23 19.91 23.43 50.08
CA LYS A 23 19.98 24.33 48.91
C LYS A 23 19.00 23.89 47.84
N SER A 24 18.04 24.75 47.49
CA SER A 24 17.08 24.52 46.40
C SER A 24 17.70 24.86 45.04
N ILE A 25 17.62 23.94 44.08
CA ILE A 25 18.15 24.11 42.72
C ILE A 25 17.09 24.78 41.84
N TYR A 26 17.50 25.81 41.08
CA TYR A 26 16.67 26.47 40.09
C TYR A 26 17.45 26.78 38.81
N LEU A 27 16.73 26.89 37.70
CA LEU A 27 17.26 27.35 36.42
C LEU A 27 17.08 28.86 36.30
N ASP A 28 18.16 29.56 35.96
CA ASP A 28 18.21 30.97 35.57
C ASP A 28 18.22 31.03 34.04
N ILE A 29 17.08 31.40 33.45
CA ILE A 29 16.82 31.38 32.01
C ILE A 29 16.79 32.82 31.49
N TYR A 30 17.60 33.12 30.46
CA TYR A 30 17.64 34.43 29.80
C TYR A 30 17.00 34.35 28.41
N MET A 31 15.87 35.03 28.19
CA MET A 31 15.17 35.08 26.91
C MET A 31 14.75 36.52 26.56
N GLU A 32 15.07 36.99 25.36
CA GLU A 32 14.60 38.27 24.80
C GLU A 32 14.72 39.47 25.78
N GLY A 33 15.84 39.55 26.51
CA GLY A 33 16.10 40.64 27.47
C GLY A 33 15.41 40.49 28.83
N LYS A 34 14.58 39.45 29.05
CA LYS A 34 13.91 39.16 30.32
C LYS A 34 14.50 37.92 31.00
N ARG A 35 14.72 38.00 32.32
CA ARG A 35 15.16 36.87 33.16
C ARG A 35 13.96 36.15 33.76
N LYS A 36 13.91 34.83 33.64
CA LYS A 36 12.91 33.97 34.26
C LYS A 36 13.60 32.92 35.13
N TYR A 37 13.05 32.71 36.33
CA TYR A 37 13.54 31.70 37.28
C TYR A 37 12.56 30.51 37.33
N GLU A 38 13.09 29.30 37.20
CA GLU A 38 12.31 28.06 37.25
C GLU A 38 12.87 27.13 38.33
N PHE A 39 12.15 26.96 39.44
CA PHE A 39 12.59 26.11 40.56
C PHE A 39 12.31 24.63 40.28
N LEU A 40 13.36 23.80 40.32
CA LEU A 40 13.27 22.38 39.94
C LEU A 40 12.70 21.49 41.05
N LYS A 41 12.43 22.04 42.24
CA LYS A 41 12.07 21.29 43.46
C LYS A 41 13.08 20.18 43.80
N LEU A 42 14.33 20.36 43.39
CA LEU A 42 15.46 19.52 43.74
C LEU A 42 16.27 20.21 44.85
N TYR A 43 16.72 19.44 45.83
CA TYR A 43 17.37 19.96 47.03
C TYR A 43 18.69 19.26 47.26
N ILE A 44 19.74 20.05 47.51
CA ILE A 44 21.04 19.58 47.99
C ILE A 44 20.99 19.63 49.51
N ILE A 45 21.19 18.48 50.14
CA ILE A 45 21.12 18.30 51.60
C ILE A 45 22.54 18.49 52.17
N PRO A 46 22.70 19.00 53.41
CA PRO A 46 24.01 19.07 54.07
C PRO A 46 24.72 17.71 54.09
N GLU A 47 25.99 17.68 53.71
CA GLU A 47 26.78 16.45 53.58
C GLU A 47 27.25 15.96 54.96
N SER A 48 26.50 15.04 55.57
CA SER A 48 26.86 14.42 56.85
C SER A 48 27.38 12.99 56.69
N SER A 49 26.94 12.29 55.65
CA SER A 49 27.27 10.90 55.35
C SER A 49 27.73 10.69 53.90
N LYS A 50 28.45 9.58 53.64
CA LYS A 50 28.80 9.14 52.28
C LYS A 50 27.55 8.90 51.42
N SER A 51 26.43 8.52 52.03
CA SER A 51 25.13 8.39 51.36
C SER A 51 24.58 9.74 50.86
N ASP A 52 24.77 10.81 51.64
CA ASP A 52 24.31 12.16 51.28
C ASP A 52 25.10 12.70 50.07
N LYS A 53 26.40 12.41 50.00
CA LYS A 53 27.25 12.75 48.85
C LYS A 53 26.76 12.08 47.56
N THR A 54 26.39 10.80 47.61
CA THR A 54 25.86 10.08 46.45
C THR A 54 24.53 10.67 46.00
N ARG A 55 23.62 10.93 46.94
CA ARG A 55 22.30 11.52 46.64
C ARG A 55 22.40 12.94 46.08
N ASN A 56 23.32 13.75 46.60
CA ASN A 56 23.61 15.08 46.07
C ASN A 56 24.18 14.99 44.64
N SER A 57 25.07 14.03 44.37
CA SER A 57 25.62 13.79 43.02
C SER A 57 24.54 13.40 42.01
N GLU A 58 23.63 12.49 42.38
CA GLU A 58 22.48 12.10 41.55
C GLU A 58 21.53 13.26 41.30
N THR A 59 21.25 14.05 42.33
CA THR A 59 20.41 15.25 42.24
C THR A 59 21.02 16.28 41.28
N LEU A 60 22.34 16.46 41.30
CA LEU A 60 23.08 17.31 40.36
C LEU A 60 23.06 16.74 38.92
N LYS A 61 23.18 15.43 38.74
CA LYS A 61 23.04 14.78 37.42
C LYS A 61 21.65 15.02 36.84
N LEU A 62 20.60 14.85 37.65
CA LEU A 62 19.23 15.10 37.25
C LEU A 62 19.01 16.59 36.88
N ALA A 63 19.53 17.52 37.69
CA ALA A 63 19.47 18.94 37.38
C ALA A 63 20.17 19.30 36.05
N ASN A 64 21.31 18.67 35.75
CA ASN A 64 22.01 18.85 34.48
C ASN A 64 21.24 18.25 33.29
N ALA A 65 20.57 17.11 33.47
CA ALA A 65 19.71 16.54 32.44
C ALA A 65 18.52 17.46 32.12
N ILE A 66 17.87 18.02 33.15
CA ILE A 66 16.77 19.00 32.96
C ILE A 66 17.30 20.28 32.29
N LYS A 67 18.49 20.77 32.66
CA LYS A 67 19.15 21.89 31.98
C LYS A 67 19.34 21.59 30.49
N ALA A 68 19.88 20.43 30.14
CA ALA A 68 20.11 20.03 28.75
C ALA A 68 18.80 19.96 27.94
N GLN A 69 17.75 19.36 28.51
CA GLN A 69 16.42 19.31 27.90
C GLN A 69 15.85 20.72 27.66
N ARG A 70 16.01 21.63 28.63
CA ARG A 70 15.52 23.00 28.51
C ARG A 70 16.31 23.82 27.49
N ILE A 71 17.62 23.58 27.33
CA ILE A 71 18.43 24.19 26.27
C ILE A 71 17.92 23.74 24.90
N ILE A 72 17.58 22.46 24.72
CA ILE A 72 16.98 21.95 23.48
C ILE A 72 15.62 22.62 23.24
N GLU A 73 14.76 22.75 24.25
CA GLU A 73 13.48 23.45 24.12
C GLU A 73 13.64 24.93 23.75
N LEU A 74 14.62 25.63 24.35
CA LEU A 74 14.93 27.02 24.02
C LEU A 74 15.54 27.19 22.63
N GLN A 75 16.41 26.28 22.21
CA GLN A 75 16.93 26.26 20.84
C GLN A 75 15.82 25.95 19.85
N ASN A 76 14.88 25.06 20.18
CA ASN A 76 13.70 24.79 19.35
C ASN A 76 12.73 25.99 19.28
N GLN A 77 12.67 26.82 20.33
CA GLN A 77 11.86 28.04 20.35
C GLN A 77 12.55 29.23 19.64
N SER A 78 13.87 29.36 19.76
CA SER A 78 14.64 30.48 19.18
C SER A 78 15.12 30.22 17.74
N HIS A 79 15.54 29.00 17.42
CA HIS A 79 15.56 28.46 16.07
C HIS A 79 14.21 27.82 15.80
N GLY A 80 13.21 28.64 15.48
CA GLY A 80 11.84 28.21 15.25
C GLY A 80 11.76 26.95 14.38
N PHE A 81 11.54 25.80 15.01
CA PHE A 81 10.97 24.66 14.32
C PHE A 81 9.57 25.09 13.86
N LYS A 82 9.27 24.80 12.61
CA LYS A 82 8.21 25.33 11.74
C LYS A 82 6.76 25.06 12.19
N PHE A 83 6.46 24.90 13.48
CA PHE A 83 5.11 24.56 13.96
C PHE A 83 4.09 25.70 13.85
N ASN A 84 4.52 26.96 13.74
CA ASN A 84 3.59 28.10 13.63
C ASN A 84 3.00 28.29 12.22
N LYS A 85 3.55 27.67 11.17
CA LYS A 85 2.92 27.69 9.82
C LYS A 85 1.99 26.49 9.57
N THR A 86 2.08 25.45 10.40
CA THR A 86 1.40 24.16 10.20
C THR A 86 0.18 23.97 11.10
N SER A 87 0.02 24.85 12.10
CA SER A 87 -1.09 24.86 13.07
C SER A 87 -2.49 25.01 12.46
N ASN A 88 -2.60 25.53 11.23
CA ASN A 88 -3.90 25.68 10.57
C ASN A 88 -4.13 24.73 9.38
N ILE A 89 -3.23 23.78 9.12
CA ILE A 89 -3.40 22.83 8.03
C ILE A 89 -4.47 21.81 8.43
N LYS A 90 -5.54 21.74 7.64
CA LYS A 90 -6.60 20.73 7.83
C LYS A 90 -6.24 19.42 7.15
N LEU A 91 -6.73 18.31 7.71
CA LEU A 91 -6.43 16.97 7.22
C LEU A 91 -6.83 16.77 5.75
N ILE A 92 -8.05 17.16 5.39
CA ILE A 92 -8.57 16.93 4.04
C ILE A 92 -7.80 17.74 3.00
N ASP A 93 -7.44 18.98 3.33
CA ASP A 93 -6.70 19.87 2.44
C ASP A 93 -5.29 19.32 2.21
N TYR A 94 -4.67 18.77 3.25
CA TYR A 94 -3.37 18.11 3.15
C TYR A 94 -3.42 16.86 2.27
N ILE A 95 -4.41 15.98 2.45
CA ILE A 95 -4.58 14.79 1.60
C ILE A 95 -4.84 15.19 0.15
N GLN A 96 -5.60 16.28 -0.07
CA GLN A 96 -5.85 16.82 -1.40
C GLN A 96 -4.57 17.37 -2.05
N ALA A 97 -3.69 18.02 -1.29
CA ALA A 97 -2.38 18.46 -1.75
C ALA A 97 -1.49 17.27 -2.15
N ILE A 98 -1.47 16.19 -1.35
CA ILE A 98 -0.76 14.94 -1.69
C ILE A 98 -1.31 14.34 -2.99
N ALA A 99 -2.65 14.25 -3.11
CA ALA A 99 -3.28 13.75 -4.33
C ALA A 99 -2.98 14.63 -5.55
N GLY A 100 -2.68 15.92 -5.36
CA GLY A 100 -2.27 16.85 -6.41
C GLY A 100 -0.85 16.64 -6.94
N LYS A 101 0.05 16.00 -6.19
CA LYS A 101 1.45 15.81 -6.60
C LYS A 101 1.54 14.96 -7.88
N LYS A 102 2.33 15.41 -8.87
CA LYS A 102 2.51 14.71 -10.16
C LYS A 102 3.21 13.35 -10.02
N SER A 103 3.96 13.15 -8.94
CA SER A 103 4.64 11.90 -8.61
C SER A 103 3.69 10.76 -8.25
N GLU A 104 2.42 11.04 -7.94
CA GLU A 104 1.45 10.02 -7.54
C GLU A 104 0.79 9.32 -8.72
N GLY A 105 0.91 8.00 -8.77
CA GLY A 105 0.28 7.17 -9.78
C GLY A 105 -1.24 7.27 -9.78
N LYS A 106 -1.87 7.19 -10.97
CA LYS A 106 -3.32 7.36 -11.20
C LYS A 106 -4.19 6.61 -10.18
N VAL A 107 -3.85 5.35 -9.87
CA VAL A 107 -4.61 4.50 -8.93
C VAL A 107 -4.60 5.08 -7.51
N ARG A 108 -3.45 5.54 -7.01
CA ARG A 108 -3.36 6.13 -5.67
C ARG A 108 -4.18 7.41 -5.60
N ARG A 109 -4.09 8.26 -6.63
CA ARG A 109 -4.87 9.50 -6.75
C ARG A 109 -6.39 9.27 -6.61
N THR A 110 -6.93 8.30 -7.34
CA THR A 110 -8.35 7.94 -7.26
C THR A 110 -8.74 7.45 -5.87
N THR A 111 -7.84 6.70 -5.22
CA THR A 111 -8.07 6.18 -3.87
C THR A 111 -8.06 7.29 -2.83
N LEU A 112 -7.09 8.20 -2.92
CA LEU A 112 -7.01 9.37 -2.04
C LEU A 112 -8.27 10.23 -2.17
N HIS A 113 -8.79 10.40 -3.38
CA HIS A 113 -10.06 11.10 -3.59
C HIS A 113 -11.23 10.38 -2.89
N ALA A 114 -11.32 9.05 -2.99
CA ALA A 114 -12.33 8.29 -2.28
C ALA A 114 -12.20 8.42 -0.75
N VAL A 115 -10.97 8.40 -0.21
CA VAL A 115 -10.71 8.64 1.22
C VAL A 115 -11.16 10.04 1.63
N ILE A 116 -10.86 11.07 0.83
CA ILE A 116 -11.33 12.45 1.04
C ILE A 116 -12.86 12.50 1.11
N CYS A 117 -13.57 11.86 0.18
CA CYS A 117 -15.04 11.83 0.19
C CYS A 117 -15.60 11.17 1.46
N HIS A 118 -14.96 10.09 1.94
CA HIS A 118 -15.36 9.44 3.17
C HIS A 118 -15.05 10.29 4.42
N LEU A 119 -13.90 10.97 4.45
CA LEU A 119 -13.53 11.89 5.53
C LEU A 119 -14.48 13.09 5.61
N LYS A 120 -14.84 13.70 4.47
CA LYS A 120 -15.82 14.80 4.41
C LYS A 120 -17.18 14.44 5.00
N ARG A 121 -17.59 13.16 4.88
CA ARG A 121 -18.86 12.66 5.43
C ARG A 121 -18.77 12.33 6.92
N TYR A 122 -17.62 11.82 7.35
CA TYR A 122 -17.37 11.50 8.76
C TYR A 122 -17.19 12.77 9.61
N ASP A 123 -16.42 13.73 9.08
CA ASP A 123 -16.07 14.96 9.76
C ASP A 123 -16.19 16.16 8.79
N PRO A 124 -17.39 16.77 8.70
CA PRO A 124 -17.62 17.95 7.87
C PRO A 124 -16.81 19.18 8.31
N ASN A 125 -16.43 19.24 9.59
CA ASN A 125 -15.70 20.37 10.16
C ASN A 125 -14.21 20.36 9.77
N ASN A 126 -13.72 19.23 9.24
CA ASN A 126 -12.38 19.03 8.73
C ASN A 126 -11.31 19.33 9.80
N ILE A 127 -11.04 18.32 10.64
CA ILE A 127 -10.08 18.40 11.74
C ILE A 127 -8.70 18.93 11.31
N GLN A 128 -8.09 19.70 12.20
CA GLN A 128 -6.69 20.11 12.07
C GLN A 128 -5.77 18.90 12.16
N LEU A 129 -4.74 18.87 11.31
CA LEU A 129 -3.80 17.76 11.21
C LEU A 129 -3.18 17.40 12.57
N ILE A 130 -2.81 18.41 13.36
CA ILE A 130 -2.17 18.25 14.69
C ILE A 130 -3.12 17.66 15.75
N ARG A 131 -4.44 17.79 15.59
CA ARG A 131 -5.43 17.27 16.55
C ARG A 131 -5.78 15.80 16.32
N ILE A 132 -5.21 15.16 15.30
CA ILE A 132 -5.50 13.76 15.00
C ILE A 132 -4.87 12.88 16.08
N ASN A 133 -5.72 12.15 16.80
CA ASN A 133 -5.33 11.19 17.81
C ASN A 133 -5.78 9.77 17.42
N LYS A 134 -5.45 8.77 18.26
CA LYS A 134 -5.86 7.38 18.06
C LYS A 134 -7.38 7.25 17.97
N GLU A 135 -8.11 7.94 18.84
CA GLU A 135 -9.58 7.87 18.94
C GLU A 135 -10.27 8.34 17.67
N TYR A 136 -9.81 9.44 17.06
CA TYR A 136 -10.34 9.93 15.79
C TYR A 136 -10.18 8.90 14.68
N ILE A 137 -9.02 8.24 14.60
CA ILE A 137 -8.76 7.22 13.57
C ILE A 137 -9.64 6.00 13.79
N LEU A 138 -9.81 5.56 15.05
CA LEU A 138 -10.72 4.45 15.38
C LEU A 138 -12.18 4.80 15.06
N GLY A 139 -12.61 6.03 15.35
CA GLY A 139 -13.92 6.54 14.98
C GLY A 139 -14.13 6.51 13.46
N PHE A 140 -13.14 6.96 12.69
CA PHE A 140 -13.17 6.88 11.23
C PHE A 140 -13.22 5.42 10.72
N LEU A 141 -12.45 4.52 11.32
CA LEU A 141 -12.48 3.09 10.98
C LEU A 141 -13.85 2.45 11.26
N ASN A 142 -14.48 2.80 12.37
CA ASN A 142 -15.84 2.35 12.69
C ASN A 142 -16.87 2.92 11.71
N TYR A 143 -16.73 4.19 11.31
CA TYR A 143 -17.51 4.76 10.23
C TYR A 143 -17.33 3.99 8.91
N LEU A 144 -16.10 3.61 8.53
CA LEU A 144 -15.86 2.85 7.31
C LEU A 144 -16.55 1.48 7.28
N LYS A 145 -16.84 0.88 8.45
CA LYS A 145 -17.60 -0.39 8.55
C LYS A 145 -19.07 -0.21 8.17
N ILE A 146 -19.67 0.92 8.55
CA ILE A 146 -21.09 1.24 8.29
C ILE A 146 -21.30 2.03 6.99
N ALA A 147 -20.23 2.62 6.44
CA ALA A 147 -20.33 3.47 5.27
C ALA A 147 -20.84 2.70 4.06
N LYS A 148 -21.80 3.31 3.34
CA LYS A 148 -22.32 2.82 2.06
C LYS A 148 -21.48 3.32 0.89
N GLN A 149 -21.34 2.47 -0.12
CA GLN A 149 -20.58 2.79 -1.33
C GLN A 149 -21.42 3.67 -2.26
N ALA A 150 -21.07 4.97 -2.36
CA ALA A 150 -21.88 5.98 -3.05
C ALA A 150 -22.07 5.78 -4.57
N HIS A 151 -21.21 4.98 -5.21
CA HIS A 151 -21.18 4.80 -6.66
C HIS A 151 -21.80 3.48 -7.14
N SER A 152 -22.34 2.66 -6.23
CA SER A 152 -22.99 1.40 -6.60
C SER A 152 -24.50 1.60 -6.64
N LYS A 153 -25.16 1.15 -7.72
CA LYS A 153 -26.62 1.14 -7.86
C LYS A 153 -27.34 0.32 -6.77
N LYS A 154 -26.59 -0.49 -6.01
CA LYS A 154 -27.06 -1.24 -4.84
C LYS A 154 -26.42 -0.65 -3.60
N GLU A 155 -27.21 -0.33 -2.58
CA GLU A 155 -26.73 0.09 -1.27
C GLU A 155 -25.92 -1.03 -0.62
N LYS A 156 -24.62 -1.10 -0.90
CA LYS A 156 -23.70 -2.06 -0.31
C LYS A 156 -22.74 -1.35 0.64
N SER A 157 -22.56 -1.93 1.81
CA SER A 157 -21.50 -1.54 2.74
C SER A 157 -20.13 -1.74 2.11
N LEU A 158 -19.14 -0.96 2.56
CA LEU A 158 -17.77 -1.08 2.07
C LEU A 158 -17.20 -2.47 2.35
N HIS A 159 -16.69 -3.13 1.30
CA HIS A 159 -15.98 -4.40 1.44
C HIS A 159 -14.74 -4.27 2.34
N ALA A 160 -14.45 -5.29 3.17
CA ALA A 160 -13.33 -5.28 4.12
C ALA A 160 -11.98 -4.93 3.45
N ASN A 161 -11.69 -5.52 2.28
CA ASN A 161 -10.47 -5.19 1.52
C ASN A 161 -10.38 -3.72 1.09
N THR A 162 -11.51 -3.07 0.83
CA THR A 162 -11.57 -1.62 0.54
C THR A 162 -11.24 -0.81 1.80
N GLN A 163 -11.77 -1.20 2.95
CA GLN A 163 -11.46 -0.57 4.25
C GLN A 163 -9.96 -0.66 4.56
N VAL A 164 -9.35 -1.84 4.34
CA VAL A 164 -7.88 -2.03 4.47
C VAL A 164 -7.13 -1.07 3.58
N TYR A 165 -7.58 -0.91 2.35
CA TYR A 165 -6.89 -0.06 1.38
C TYR A 165 -7.00 1.43 1.75
N TYR A 166 -8.16 1.88 2.23
CA TYR A 166 -8.35 3.24 2.73
C TYR A 166 -7.52 3.50 4.00
N TYR A 167 -7.48 2.56 4.93
CA TYR A 167 -6.60 2.63 6.10
C TYR A 167 -5.13 2.77 5.70
N LYS A 168 -4.66 1.98 4.73
CA LYS A 168 -3.29 2.07 4.21
C LYS A 168 -3.00 3.42 3.55
N MET A 169 -3.94 3.97 2.80
CA MET A 169 -3.78 5.30 2.18
C MET A 169 -3.75 6.42 3.23
N LEU A 170 -4.62 6.35 4.25
CA LEU A 170 -4.59 7.32 5.34
C LEU A 170 -3.25 7.25 6.09
N ARG A 171 -2.75 6.04 6.36
CA ARG A 171 -1.43 5.85 6.98
C ARG A 171 -0.29 6.41 6.13
N TYR A 172 -0.37 6.24 4.82
CA TYR A 172 0.60 6.83 3.89
C TYR A 172 0.62 8.36 4.00
N CYS A 173 -0.56 9.00 3.98
CA CYS A 173 -0.65 10.47 4.12
C CYS A 173 -0.11 10.95 5.47
N ILE A 174 -0.43 10.27 6.57
CA ILE A 174 0.04 10.67 7.90
C ILE A 174 1.54 10.43 8.07
N ASN A 175 2.09 9.34 7.52
CA ASN A 175 3.55 9.14 7.47
C ASN A 175 4.25 10.25 6.71
N TYR A 176 3.65 10.72 5.61
CA TYR A 176 4.18 11.82 4.84
C TYR A 176 4.13 13.14 5.62
N ALA A 177 3.07 13.37 6.41
CA ALA A 177 2.99 14.50 7.34
C ALA A 177 4.06 14.47 8.43
N VAL A 178 4.40 13.29 8.96
CA VAL A 178 5.51 13.14 9.91
C VAL A 178 6.85 13.41 9.22
N ALA A 179 7.06 12.90 8.01
CA ALA A 179 8.28 13.14 7.24
C ALA A 179 8.48 14.61 6.83
N GLU A 180 7.39 15.36 6.63
CA GLU A 180 7.40 16.80 6.40
C GLU A 180 7.43 17.62 7.72
N GLU A 181 7.66 16.98 8.87
CA GLU A 181 7.71 17.59 10.21
C GLU A 181 6.41 18.32 10.63
N LEU A 182 5.28 17.98 10.00
CA LEU A 182 3.95 18.54 10.34
C LEU A 182 3.36 17.87 11.58
N LEU A 183 3.76 16.63 11.84
CA LEU A 183 3.37 15.82 12.99
C LEU A 183 4.61 15.25 13.67
N SER A 184 4.62 15.24 15.00
CA SER A 184 5.73 14.69 15.79
C SER A 184 5.80 13.17 15.73
N ALA A 185 4.65 12.50 15.65
CA ALA A 185 4.55 11.04 15.56
C ALA A 185 3.27 10.65 14.84
N ASN A 186 3.25 9.45 14.24
CA ASN A 186 2.05 8.93 13.60
C ASN A 186 1.09 8.32 14.64
N PRO A 187 -0.11 8.89 14.87
CA PRO A 187 -1.09 8.33 15.81
C PRO A 187 -1.59 6.93 15.40
N MET A 188 -1.45 6.52 14.13
CA MET A 188 -1.82 5.19 13.64
C MET A 188 -0.88 4.08 14.11
N ASP A 189 0.33 4.42 14.60
CA ASP A 189 1.27 3.43 15.14
C ASP A 189 0.82 2.89 16.51
N LYS A 190 -0.08 3.61 17.20
CA LYS A 190 -0.68 3.21 18.48
C LYS A 190 -1.90 2.28 18.34
N ILE A 191 -2.28 1.95 17.09
CA ILE A 191 -3.42 1.08 16.80
C ILE A 191 -2.96 -0.38 16.83
N GLN A 192 -3.59 -1.18 17.70
CA GLN A 192 -3.32 -2.60 17.85
C GLN A 192 -3.73 -3.39 16.60
N ASN A 193 -3.29 -4.63 16.47
CA ASN A 193 -3.53 -5.39 15.25
C ASN A 193 -5.02 -5.74 15.09
N GLU A 194 -5.68 -6.04 16.20
CA GLU A 194 -7.09 -6.41 16.33
C GLU A 194 -8.02 -5.27 15.91
N GLU A 195 -7.59 -4.03 16.15
CA GLU A 195 -8.31 -2.81 15.80
C GLU A 195 -8.22 -2.47 14.29
N LYS A 196 -7.30 -3.11 13.55
CA LYS A 196 -7.09 -2.84 12.12
C LYS A 196 -8.12 -3.57 11.27
N PRO A 197 -8.50 -2.99 10.12
CA PRO A 197 -9.23 -3.76 9.12
C PRO A 197 -8.36 -4.92 8.63
N HIS A 198 -8.96 -6.10 8.55
CA HIS A 198 -8.30 -7.31 8.06
C HIS A 198 -8.71 -7.59 6.61
N ARG A 199 -7.78 -8.18 5.84
CA ARG A 199 -8.08 -8.59 4.47
C ARG A 199 -8.86 -9.90 4.51
N ASN A 200 -9.98 -9.93 3.82
CA ASN A 200 -10.68 -11.18 3.55
C ASN A 200 -10.04 -11.84 2.32
N HIS A 201 -9.77 -13.14 2.43
CA HIS A 201 -9.35 -13.93 1.29
C HIS A 201 -10.51 -13.99 0.28
N THR A 202 -10.32 -13.39 -0.88
CA THR A 202 -11.29 -13.48 -1.98
C THR A 202 -10.83 -14.59 -2.90
N GLU A 203 -11.66 -15.62 -3.06
CA GLU A 203 -11.40 -16.66 -4.05
C GLU A 203 -11.49 -16.03 -5.44
N ARG A 204 -10.46 -16.29 -6.25
CA ARG A 204 -10.41 -15.74 -7.59
C ARG A 204 -11.11 -16.70 -8.53
N GLU A 205 -12.11 -16.21 -9.22
CA GLU A 205 -12.82 -17.02 -10.20
C GLU A 205 -11.92 -17.33 -11.40
N TYR A 206 -12.05 -18.55 -11.89
CA TYR A 206 -11.41 -19.08 -13.09
C TYR A 206 -12.43 -19.92 -13.86
N LEU A 207 -12.18 -20.10 -15.14
CA LEU A 207 -12.96 -20.99 -16.00
C LEU A 207 -12.34 -22.39 -15.98
N THR A 208 -13.16 -23.40 -15.80
CA THR A 208 -12.80 -24.80 -16.08
C THR A 208 -12.70 -25.02 -17.59
N MET A 209 -12.13 -26.14 -18.03
CA MET A 209 -11.99 -26.41 -19.44
C MET A 209 -13.34 -26.55 -20.16
N ASP A 210 -14.33 -27.12 -19.48
CA ASP A 210 -15.69 -27.25 -20.03
C ASP A 210 -16.39 -25.90 -20.11
N GLU A 211 -16.24 -25.03 -19.11
CA GLU A 211 -16.76 -23.66 -19.17
C GLU A 211 -16.06 -22.84 -20.25
N LEU A 212 -14.74 -22.99 -20.42
CA LEU A 212 -14.00 -22.28 -21.46
C LEU A 212 -14.45 -22.73 -22.87
N LYS A 213 -14.67 -24.03 -23.07
CA LYS A 213 -15.23 -24.57 -24.33
C LYS A 213 -16.63 -24.03 -24.60
N LYS A 214 -17.52 -24.06 -23.60
CA LYS A 214 -18.88 -23.48 -23.69
C LYS A 214 -18.83 -22.01 -24.05
N LEU A 215 -17.98 -21.24 -23.38
CA LEU A 215 -17.80 -19.81 -23.65
C LEU A 215 -17.30 -19.58 -25.08
N ALA A 216 -16.30 -20.34 -25.53
CA ALA A 216 -15.74 -20.21 -26.88
C ALA A 216 -16.73 -20.55 -28.00
N GLN A 217 -17.67 -21.47 -27.75
CA GLN A 217 -18.75 -21.86 -28.67
C GLN A 217 -19.94 -20.88 -28.64
N THR A 218 -20.06 -20.05 -27.60
CA THR A 218 -21.17 -19.10 -27.47
C THR A 218 -20.94 -17.91 -28.41
N PRO A 219 -21.93 -17.56 -29.26
CA PRO A 219 -21.78 -16.46 -30.20
C PRO A 219 -21.55 -15.14 -29.47
N PHE A 220 -20.66 -14.31 -30.02
CA PHE A 220 -20.29 -13.05 -29.39
C PHE A 220 -20.08 -11.95 -30.42
N TYR A 221 -20.72 -10.81 -30.20
CA TYR A 221 -20.73 -9.73 -31.19
C TYR A 221 -19.37 -9.04 -31.38
N ASN A 222 -18.46 -9.12 -30.40
CA ASN A 222 -17.14 -8.48 -30.47
C ASN A 222 -16.02 -9.51 -30.59
N GLU A 223 -15.78 -9.96 -31.82
CA GLU A 223 -14.77 -10.96 -32.15
C GLU A 223 -13.36 -10.61 -31.63
N LEU A 224 -12.98 -9.32 -31.63
CA LEU A 224 -11.67 -8.90 -31.16
C LEU A 224 -11.49 -9.14 -29.65
N VAL A 225 -12.52 -8.84 -28.85
CA VAL A 225 -12.50 -9.08 -27.40
C VAL A 225 -12.53 -10.58 -27.11
N ARG A 226 -13.32 -11.37 -27.87
CA ARG A 226 -13.33 -12.84 -27.76
C ARG A 226 -11.95 -13.42 -28.00
N LYS A 227 -11.33 -13.06 -29.13
CA LYS A 227 -9.96 -13.48 -29.49
C LYS A 227 -8.93 -13.07 -28.43
N ALA A 228 -8.96 -11.81 -27.98
CA ALA A 228 -8.04 -11.32 -26.95
C ALA A 228 -8.20 -12.06 -25.60
N PHE A 229 -9.44 -12.35 -25.19
CA PHE A 229 -9.72 -13.07 -23.95
C PHE A 229 -9.29 -14.54 -24.03
N LEU A 230 -9.62 -15.23 -25.13
CA LEU A 230 -9.21 -16.63 -25.35
C LEU A 230 -7.70 -16.74 -25.46
N PHE A 231 -7.05 -15.84 -26.22
CA PHE A 231 -5.59 -15.75 -26.27
C PHE A 231 -4.99 -15.64 -24.85
N SER A 232 -5.52 -14.73 -24.02
CA SER A 232 -5.11 -14.57 -22.62
C SER A 232 -5.31 -15.83 -21.76
N CYS A 233 -6.33 -16.65 -22.04
CA CYS A 233 -6.54 -17.93 -21.34
C CYS A 233 -5.43 -18.96 -21.64
N PHE A 234 -4.77 -18.85 -22.80
CA PHE A 234 -3.72 -19.77 -23.23
C PHE A 234 -2.30 -19.24 -23.05
N CYS A 235 -2.10 -17.93 -22.87
CA CYS A 235 -0.78 -17.33 -22.64
C CYS A 235 -0.64 -16.59 -21.29
N GLY A 236 -1.72 -16.46 -20.52
CA GLY A 236 -1.70 -15.86 -19.17
C GLY A 236 -1.42 -14.36 -19.12
N LEU A 237 -1.41 -13.65 -20.25
CA LEU A 237 -1.09 -12.21 -20.30
C LEU A 237 -2.17 -11.33 -19.66
N ARG A 238 -1.77 -10.15 -19.15
CA ARG A 238 -2.73 -9.16 -18.64
C ARG A 238 -3.31 -8.33 -19.80
N HIS A 239 -4.49 -7.75 -19.60
CA HIS A 239 -5.12 -6.86 -20.58
C HIS A 239 -4.19 -5.71 -21.03
N SER A 240 -3.44 -5.13 -20.10
CA SER A 240 -2.49 -4.05 -20.42
C SER A 240 -1.37 -4.50 -21.35
N ASP A 241 -0.94 -5.75 -21.23
CA ASP A 241 0.13 -6.35 -22.00
C ASP A 241 -0.40 -6.73 -23.39
N ILE A 242 -1.62 -7.29 -23.48
CA ILE A 242 -2.30 -7.59 -24.75
C ILE A 242 -2.58 -6.34 -25.59
N ILE A 243 -2.96 -5.22 -24.97
CA ILE A 243 -3.11 -3.93 -25.68
C ILE A 243 -1.77 -3.41 -26.22
N ALA A 244 -0.66 -3.73 -25.53
CA ALA A 244 0.67 -3.27 -25.90
C ALA A 244 1.34 -4.17 -26.94
N LEU A 245 0.86 -5.41 -27.07
CA LEU A 245 1.46 -6.47 -27.86
C LEU A 245 1.53 -6.10 -29.34
N THR A 246 2.71 -6.27 -29.93
CA THR A 246 3.00 -6.03 -31.35
C THR A 246 3.41 -7.32 -32.06
N TRP A 247 3.32 -7.34 -33.39
CA TRP A 247 3.67 -8.53 -34.17
C TRP A 247 5.16 -8.91 -34.06
N ARG A 248 6.06 -7.94 -33.88
CA ARG A 248 7.50 -8.18 -33.64
C ARG A 248 7.78 -8.98 -32.37
N ASP A 249 6.84 -8.95 -31.40
CA ASP A 249 7.03 -9.60 -30.12
C ASP A 249 6.77 -11.11 -30.22
N ILE A 250 6.26 -11.58 -31.37
CA ILE A 250 6.02 -12.99 -31.67
C ILE A 250 7.03 -13.46 -32.70
N GLU A 251 7.86 -14.42 -32.30
CA GLU A 251 8.82 -15.10 -33.18
C GLU A 251 8.30 -16.51 -33.46
N ALA A 252 8.48 -16.99 -34.69
CA ALA A 252 8.11 -18.34 -35.08
C ALA A 252 9.36 -19.09 -35.54
N ASP A 253 9.62 -20.24 -34.93
CA ASP A 253 10.71 -21.13 -35.31
C ASP A 253 10.35 -21.91 -36.59
N GLU A 254 11.37 -22.39 -37.32
CA GLU A 254 11.22 -23.26 -38.49
C GLU A 254 10.42 -24.54 -38.20
N ASN A 255 10.40 -24.98 -36.94
CA ASN A 255 9.65 -26.14 -36.45
C ASN A 255 8.16 -25.86 -36.16
N GLY A 256 7.67 -24.64 -36.44
CA GLY A 256 6.28 -24.24 -36.21
C GLY A 256 5.94 -23.96 -34.74
N ASN A 257 6.96 -23.80 -33.88
CA ASN A 257 6.79 -23.32 -32.52
C ASN A 257 6.81 -21.79 -32.53
N SER A 258 5.91 -21.16 -31.77
CA SER A 258 5.89 -19.70 -31.66
C SER A 258 6.28 -19.29 -30.24
N TRP A 259 7.13 -18.29 -30.14
CA TRP A 259 7.57 -17.69 -28.89
C TRP A 259 7.11 -16.25 -28.81
N LEU A 260 6.76 -15.84 -27.60
CA LEU A 260 6.33 -14.49 -27.28
C LEU A 260 7.33 -13.84 -26.34
N HIS A 261 7.93 -12.73 -26.76
CA HIS A 261 8.91 -11.98 -25.99
C HIS A 261 8.39 -10.58 -25.69
N ILE A 262 8.04 -10.30 -24.43
CA ILE A 262 7.52 -8.97 -24.05
C ILE A 262 8.13 -8.47 -22.75
N ILE A 263 8.12 -7.14 -22.59
CA ILE A 263 8.35 -6.49 -21.30
C ILE A 263 6.98 -6.15 -20.70
N GLN A 264 6.64 -6.79 -19.58
CA GLN A 264 5.34 -6.60 -18.94
C GLN A 264 5.17 -5.15 -18.44
N LYS A 265 4.03 -4.51 -18.73
CA LYS A 265 3.84 -3.09 -18.39
C LYS A 265 3.83 -2.81 -16.89
N LYS A 266 3.34 -3.76 -16.09
CA LYS A 266 3.15 -3.56 -14.65
C LYS A 266 4.42 -3.84 -13.85
N THR A 267 5.11 -4.93 -14.15
CA THR A 267 6.32 -5.36 -13.42
C THR A 267 7.60 -4.85 -14.06
N LYS A 268 7.56 -4.46 -15.34
CA LYS A 268 8.72 -4.09 -16.17
C LYS A 268 9.74 -5.22 -16.35
N GLU A 269 9.32 -6.46 -16.13
CA GLU A 269 10.14 -7.64 -16.36
C GLU A 269 9.97 -8.15 -17.78
N ALA A 270 11.08 -8.58 -18.38
CA ALA A 270 11.06 -9.33 -19.62
C ALA A 270 10.53 -10.75 -19.34
N ILE A 271 9.62 -11.21 -20.17
CA ILE A 271 9.09 -12.56 -20.13
C ILE A 271 9.13 -13.14 -21.55
N SER A 272 9.60 -14.37 -21.65
CA SER A 272 9.54 -15.19 -22.86
C SER A 272 8.60 -16.36 -22.60
N LEU A 273 7.61 -16.52 -23.47
CA LEU A 273 6.54 -17.51 -23.33
C LEU A 273 6.41 -18.34 -24.61
N PRO A 274 6.46 -19.68 -24.52
CA PRO A 274 6.06 -20.52 -25.64
C PRO A 274 4.54 -20.40 -25.84
N LEU A 275 4.11 -20.16 -27.08
CA LEU A 275 2.72 -20.10 -27.47
C LEU A 275 2.25 -21.48 -27.96
N SER A 276 1.13 -21.94 -27.39
CA SER A 276 0.48 -23.15 -27.90
C SER A 276 -0.17 -22.90 -29.26
N LYS A 277 -0.31 -23.96 -30.06
CA LYS A 277 -1.06 -23.91 -31.34
C LYS A 277 -2.47 -23.33 -31.15
N GLU A 278 -3.10 -23.60 -30.01
CA GLU A 278 -4.41 -23.06 -29.68
C GLU A 278 -4.36 -21.56 -29.41
N ALA A 279 -3.33 -21.04 -28.72
CA ALA A 279 -3.14 -19.59 -28.56
C ALA A 279 -2.99 -18.90 -29.92
N VAL A 280 -2.20 -19.45 -30.83
CA VAL A 280 -1.94 -18.87 -32.16
C VAL A 280 -3.23 -18.74 -32.99
N LYS A 281 -4.18 -19.69 -32.89
CA LYS A 281 -5.48 -19.61 -33.59
C LYS A 281 -6.32 -18.39 -33.19
N HIS A 282 -6.12 -17.88 -31.97
CA HIS A 282 -6.85 -16.70 -31.47
C HIS A 282 -6.19 -15.38 -31.87
N LEU A 283 -5.07 -15.41 -32.60
CA LEU A 283 -4.50 -14.19 -33.19
C LEU A 283 -5.40 -13.69 -34.35
N PRO A 284 -5.55 -12.37 -34.51
CA PRO A 284 -6.21 -11.81 -35.70
C PRO A 284 -5.38 -12.09 -36.96
N ARG A 285 -6.01 -12.10 -38.15
CA ARG A 285 -5.29 -12.31 -39.41
C ARG A 285 -4.29 -11.18 -39.64
N GLN A 286 -3.11 -11.54 -40.16
CA GLN A 286 -1.97 -10.64 -40.36
C GLN A 286 -2.03 -9.87 -41.69
N GLU A 287 -3.14 -9.96 -42.44
CA GLU A 287 -3.16 -9.71 -43.90
C GLU A 287 -2.68 -8.33 -44.40
N ASP A 288 -2.41 -7.34 -43.54
CA ASP A 288 -1.71 -6.08 -43.89
C ASP A 288 -0.92 -5.46 -42.71
N ALA A 289 -0.54 -6.26 -41.70
CA ALA A 289 0.05 -5.73 -40.47
C ALA A 289 1.58 -5.64 -40.55
N LYS A 290 2.15 -4.45 -40.30
CA LYS A 290 3.60 -4.26 -40.15
C LYS A 290 4.07 -4.88 -38.83
N GLU A 291 5.35 -5.24 -38.71
CA GLU A 291 5.90 -5.84 -37.48
C GLU A 291 5.67 -4.99 -36.22
N ASN A 292 5.78 -3.66 -36.35
CA ASN A 292 5.56 -2.71 -35.24
C ASN A 292 4.08 -2.43 -34.93
N ASP A 293 3.16 -3.02 -35.69
CA ASP A 293 1.75 -2.84 -35.45
C ASP A 293 1.27 -3.64 -34.24
N LYS A 294 0.38 -3.03 -33.46
CA LYS A 294 -0.29 -3.73 -32.36
C LYS A 294 -1.12 -4.87 -32.93
N ILE A 295 -1.05 -6.04 -32.31
CA ILE A 295 -1.86 -7.20 -32.70
C ILE A 295 -3.36 -6.88 -32.49
N PHE A 296 -3.68 -6.27 -31.35
CA PHE A 296 -5.06 -5.92 -30.98
C PHE A 296 -5.32 -4.40 -31.09
N LYS A 297 -5.07 -3.78 -32.27
CA LYS A 297 -5.11 -2.31 -32.50
C LYS A 297 -6.36 -1.60 -31.95
N LYS A 298 -7.54 -2.22 -32.09
CA LYS A 298 -8.85 -1.62 -31.74
C LYS A 298 -9.44 -2.19 -30.44
N LEU A 299 -8.62 -2.77 -29.57
CA LEU A 299 -9.13 -3.32 -28.31
C LEU A 299 -9.60 -2.19 -27.39
N ILE A 300 -10.83 -2.35 -26.93
CA ILE A 300 -11.51 -1.40 -26.05
C ILE A 300 -10.86 -1.35 -24.66
N THR A 301 -11.24 -0.34 -23.87
CA THR A 301 -10.72 -0.15 -22.51
C THR A 301 -11.15 -1.28 -21.58
N LEU A 302 -10.32 -1.60 -20.57
CA LEU A 302 -10.56 -2.71 -19.64
C LEU A 302 -11.94 -2.65 -18.97
N GLY A 303 -12.41 -1.45 -18.62
CA GLY A 303 -13.74 -1.26 -18.03
C GLY A 303 -14.85 -1.75 -18.96
N ARG A 304 -14.82 -1.31 -20.22
CA ARG A 304 -15.80 -1.72 -21.23
C ARG A 304 -15.64 -3.21 -21.60
N THR A 305 -14.40 -3.70 -21.66
CA THR A 305 -14.12 -5.13 -21.85
C THR A 305 -14.80 -5.97 -20.78
N ASN A 306 -14.65 -5.62 -19.51
CA ASN A 306 -15.25 -6.37 -18.40
C ASN A 306 -16.79 -6.32 -18.42
N GLU A 307 -17.40 -5.17 -18.75
CA GLU A 307 -18.86 -5.06 -18.89
C GLU A 307 -19.41 -6.02 -19.94
N ILE A 308 -18.70 -6.13 -21.07
CA ILE A 308 -19.14 -6.97 -22.19
C ILE A 308 -18.85 -8.45 -21.91
N LEU A 309 -17.69 -8.77 -21.32
CA LEU A 309 -17.34 -10.14 -20.93
C LEU A 309 -18.35 -10.74 -19.96
N HIS A 310 -18.86 -9.93 -19.01
CA HIS A 310 -19.91 -10.36 -18.09
C HIS A 310 -21.15 -10.85 -18.84
N ARG A 311 -21.62 -10.08 -19.84
CA ARG A 311 -22.80 -10.46 -20.64
C ARG A 311 -22.56 -11.71 -21.47
N TRP A 312 -21.35 -11.87 -22.01
CA TRP A 312 -20.98 -13.06 -22.75
C TRP A 312 -20.96 -14.31 -21.87
N ALA A 313 -20.42 -14.20 -20.65
CA ALA A 313 -20.45 -15.28 -19.68
C ALA A 313 -21.89 -15.65 -19.27
N GLU A 314 -22.77 -14.66 -19.06
CA GLU A 314 -24.20 -14.90 -18.80
C GLU A 314 -24.88 -15.63 -19.96
N GLN A 315 -24.61 -15.23 -21.21
CA GLN A 315 -25.13 -15.91 -22.40
C GLN A 315 -24.66 -17.36 -22.52
N ALA A 316 -23.43 -17.65 -22.06
CA ALA A 316 -22.88 -18.99 -22.01
C ALA A 316 -23.40 -19.83 -20.81
N GLY A 317 -24.29 -19.27 -19.97
CA GLY A 317 -24.80 -19.93 -18.77
C GLY A 317 -23.79 -20.01 -17.62
N ILE A 318 -22.73 -19.21 -17.66
CA ILE A 318 -21.66 -19.19 -16.65
C ILE A 318 -22.03 -18.18 -15.57
N LYS A 319 -22.28 -18.66 -14.35
CA LYS A 319 -22.72 -17.84 -13.20
C LYS A 319 -21.57 -17.08 -12.51
N LYS A 320 -20.32 -17.36 -12.88
CA LYS A 320 -19.12 -16.73 -12.32
C LYS A 320 -18.98 -15.30 -12.81
N HIS A 321 -18.46 -14.42 -11.97
CA HIS A 321 -18.15 -13.04 -12.34
C HIS A 321 -16.84 -12.94 -13.15
N ILE A 322 -16.97 -13.14 -14.47
CA ILE A 322 -15.85 -13.11 -15.40
C ILE A 322 -15.39 -11.67 -15.69
N THR A 323 -14.10 -11.43 -15.48
CA THR A 323 -13.39 -10.23 -15.95
C THR A 323 -12.25 -10.64 -16.86
N PHE A 324 -11.60 -9.69 -17.53
CA PHE A 324 -10.44 -10.04 -18.35
C PHE A 324 -9.30 -10.68 -17.53
N HIS A 325 -9.15 -10.32 -16.25
CA HIS A 325 -8.12 -10.96 -15.40
C HIS A 325 -8.45 -12.42 -15.08
N THR A 326 -9.71 -12.83 -15.18
CA THR A 326 -10.13 -14.22 -15.05
C THR A 326 -9.44 -15.11 -16.07
N ALA A 327 -9.14 -14.61 -17.29
CA ALA A 327 -8.39 -15.37 -18.29
C ALA A 327 -7.00 -15.82 -17.78
N ARG A 328 -6.30 -14.93 -17.06
CA ARG A 328 -5.02 -15.28 -16.43
C ARG A 328 -5.16 -16.28 -15.29
N HIS A 329 -6.26 -16.22 -14.54
CA HIS A 329 -6.60 -17.23 -13.53
C HIS A 329 -6.88 -18.58 -14.17
N THR A 330 -7.68 -18.60 -15.23
CA THR A 330 -7.94 -19.78 -16.07
C THR A 330 -6.65 -20.40 -16.58
N HIS A 331 -5.73 -19.59 -17.14
CA HIS A 331 -4.44 -20.09 -17.61
C HIS A 331 -3.63 -20.80 -16.51
N ALA A 332 -3.52 -20.15 -15.36
CA ALA A 332 -2.76 -20.69 -14.23
C ALA A 332 -3.38 -21.99 -13.70
N THR A 333 -4.70 -21.99 -13.47
CA THR A 333 -5.43 -23.17 -12.99
C THR A 333 -5.37 -24.31 -14.00
N MET A 334 -5.48 -24.02 -15.30
CA MET A 334 -5.37 -25.02 -16.36
C MET A 334 -4.02 -25.72 -16.31
N LEU A 335 -2.91 -24.98 -16.25
CA LEU A 335 -1.57 -25.58 -16.16
C LEU A 335 -1.37 -26.42 -14.89
N LEU A 336 -1.85 -25.94 -13.72
CA LEU A 336 -1.77 -26.70 -12.48
C LEU A 336 -2.60 -28.00 -12.52
N THR A 337 -3.76 -27.96 -13.19
CA THR A 337 -4.62 -29.13 -13.38
C THR A 337 -3.99 -30.14 -14.32
N LEU A 338 -3.18 -29.68 -15.28
CA LEU A 338 -2.37 -30.52 -16.18
C LEU A 338 -1.08 -31.05 -15.51
N GLY A 339 -0.87 -30.78 -14.22
CA GLY A 339 0.28 -31.29 -13.47
C GLY A 339 1.54 -30.43 -13.56
N VAL A 340 1.48 -29.24 -14.17
CA VAL A 340 2.62 -28.32 -14.18
C VAL A 340 2.86 -27.79 -12.77
N ASP A 341 4.11 -27.76 -12.34
CA ASP A 341 4.45 -27.31 -10.99
C ASP A 341 4.21 -25.81 -10.79
N LEU A 342 3.98 -25.41 -9.53
CA LEU A 342 3.64 -24.04 -9.16
C LEU A 342 4.74 -23.02 -9.53
N TYR A 343 6.01 -23.42 -9.51
CA TYR A 343 7.12 -22.55 -9.85
C TYR A 343 7.15 -22.26 -11.36
N THR A 344 6.99 -23.28 -12.20
CA THR A 344 6.88 -23.13 -13.64
C THR A 344 5.68 -22.25 -14.01
N VAL A 345 4.51 -22.49 -13.42
CA VAL A 345 3.34 -21.61 -13.61
C VAL A 345 3.65 -20.16 -13.19
N SER A 346 4.34 -19.97 -12.07
CA SER A 346 4.77 -18.64 -11.61
C SER A 346 5.65 -17.92 -12.64
N LYS A 347 6.54 -18.64 -13.31
CA LYS A 347 7.43 -18.09 -14.36
C LYS A 347 6.70 -17.80 -15.65
N LEU A 348 5.80 -18.69 -16.10
CA LEU A 348 4.92 -18.43 -17.25
C LEU A 348 3.97 -17.24 -17.03
N LEU A 349 3.61 -16.97 -15.77
CA LEU A 349 2.86 -15.78 -15.42
C LEU A 349 3.76 -14.51 -15.35
N GLY A 350 5.07 -14.64 -15.17
CA GLY A 350 5.95 -13.50 -14.86
C GLY A 350 5.65 -12.90 -13.50
N HIS A 351 5.54 -13.75 -12.48
CA HIS A 351 5.47 -13.31 -11.08
C HIS A 351 6.88 -13.22 -10.50
N THR A 352 7.22 -12.03 -10.00
CA THR A 352 8.49 -11.75 -9.32
C THR A 352 8.58 -12.49 -7.98
N ASN A 353 7.44 -12.68 -7.31
CA ASN A 353 7.30 -13.34 -6.03
C ASN A 353 6.28 -14.49 -6.14
N ILE A 354 6.74 -15.71 -5.83
CA ILE A 354 5.94 -16.94 -5.86
C ILE A 354 4.72 -16.91 -4.93
N GLN A 355 4.74 -16.11 -3.86
CA GLN A 355 3.57 -15.89 -2.99
C GLN A 355 2.35 -15.39 -3.77
N THR A 356 2.57 -14.70 -4.89
CA THR A 356 1.48 -14.26 -5.79
C THR A 356 0.76 -15.45 -6.43
N THR A 357 1.49 -16.54 -6.69
CA THR A 357 0.99 -17.78 -7.30
C THR A 357 0.41 -18.73 -6.26
N GLN A 358 0.79 -18.60 -4.98
CA GLN A 358 0.23 -19.40 -3.88
C GLN A 358 -1.29 -19.21 -3.67
N VAL A 359 -1.90 -18.19 -4.28
CA VAL A 359 -3.37 -18.06 -4.33
C VAL A 359 -4.05 -19.27 -4.99
N TYR A 360 -3.32 -20.09 -5.75
CA TYR A 360 -3.79 -21.34 -6.35
C TYR A 360 -3.42 -22.59 -5.56
N ALA A 361 -2.86 -22.47 -4.34
CA ALA A 361 -2.36 -23.61 -3.57
C ALA A 361 -3.41 -24.71 -3.34
N LYS A 362 -4.69 -24.34 -3.17
CA LYS A 362 -5.79 -25.32 -3.02
C LYS A 362 -5.88 -26.30 -4.21
N LEU A 363 -5.61 -25.83 -5.43
CA LEU A 363 -5.63 -26.65 -6.64
C LEU A 363 -4.45 -27.62 -6.67
N VAL A 364 -3.30 -27.22 -6.11
CA VAL A 364 -2.14 -28.10 -5.98
C VAL A 364 -2.47 -29.27 -5.05
N ASP A 365 -3.26 -29.05 -4.00
CA ASP A 365 -3.65 -30.12 -3.07
C ASP A 365 -4.60 -31.15 -3.72
N GLU A 366 -5.48 -30.73 -4.63
CA GLU A 366 -6.28 -31.66 -5.45
C GLU A 366 -5.40 -32.46 -6.42
N SER A 367 -4.44 -31.81 -7.08
CA SER A 367 -3.48 -32.51 -7.95
C SER A 367 -2.61 -33.51 -7.17
N LYS A 368 -2.23 -33.21 -5.91
CA LYS A 368 -1.50 -34.15 -5.04
C LYS A 368 -2.32 -35.41 -4.74
N LYS A 369 -3.63 -35.27 -4.47
CA LYS A 369 -4.50 -36.44 -4.24
C LYS A 369 -4.51 -37.37 -5.46
N LYS A 370 -4.76 -36.80 -6.64
CA LYS A 370 -4.71 -37.56 -7.90
C LYS A 370 -3.35 -38.23 -8.13
N ALA A 371 -2.25 -37.54 -7.78
CA ALA A 371 -0.91 -38.11 -7.90
C ALA A 371 -0.68 -39.30 -6.96
N ILE A 372 -1.23 -39.26 -5.73
CA ILE A 372 -1.20 -40.40 -4.79
C ILE A 372 -2.03 -41.57 -5.33
N ASP A 373 -3.20 -41.28 -5.92
CA ASP A 373 -4.09 -42.31 -6.49
C ASP A 373 -3.47 -43.03 -7.71
N LEU A 374 -2.46 -42.42 -8.36
CA LEU A 374 -1.71 -43.01 -9.46
C LEU A 374 -0.58 -43.95 -9.01
N ILE A 375 -0.30 -44.04 -7.70
CA ILE A 375 0.70 -44.97 -7.18
C ILE A 375 0.19 -46.40 -7.43
N PRO A 376 0.91 -47.23 -8.21
CA PRO A 376 0.44 -48.57 -8.54
C PRO A 376 0.43 -49.45 -7.28
N ASN A 377 -0.56 -50.34 -7.17
CA ASN A 377 -0.55 -51.39 -6.17
C ASN A 377 0.56 -52.40 -6.50
N ILE A 378 1.45 -52.63 -5.55
CA ILE A 378 2.59 -53.56 -5.65
C ILE A 378 2.27 -54.98 -5.14
N THR A 379 1.00 -55.22 -4.80
CA THR A 379 0.37 -56.46 -4.36
C THR A 379 -1.02 -56.49 -4.96
#